data_AF-A0A9N9CWH7-F1
#
_entry.id   AF-A0A9N9CWH7-F1
#
_cell.length_a   1.000
_cell.length_b   1.000
_cell.length_c   1.000
_cell.angle_alpha   90.00
_cell.angle_beta   90.00
_cell.angle_gamma   90.00
#
_symmetry.space_group_name_H-M   'P 1'
#
loop_
_entity.id
_entity.type
_entity.pdbx_description
1 polymer ?
#
loop_
_entity_poly.entity_id
_entity_poly.type
_entity_poly.pdbx_seq_one_letter_code
_entity_poly.pdbx_strand_id
1 'polypeptide(L)'
;LVEDLEFFQIRKKPVAPFVTQCLTHLEVLLQSGIIEPPISKEIKHKFEDNHFKIDAYITIFHEVYQLAFNKLKKHIDQHLALSLFKAIQCFDL
;
A
#
# COMPACT_ATOMS: atom_id res chain seq x y z
N LEU A 1 22.89 -14.70 24.58
CA LEU A 1 22.08 -14.44 23.38
C LEU A 1 20.69 -14.08 23.87
N VAL A 2 20.05 -13.05 23.32
CA VAL A 2 18.67 -12.72 23.67
C VAL A 2 17.78 -13.73 22.94
N GLU A 3 17.32 -14.75 23.66
CA GLU A 3 16.56 -15.89 23.10
C GLU A 3 15.08 -15.56 22.80
N ASP A 4 14.59 -14.36 23.14
CA ASP A 4 13.16 -13.98 23.01
C ASP A 4 12.84 -13.02 21.84
N LEU A 5 13.47 -13.21 20.67
CA LEU A 5 13.06 -12.48 19.45
C LEU A 5 11.69 -12.96 18.91
N GLU A 6 11.06 -13.98 19.51
CA GLU A 6 9.68 -14.36 19.21
C GLU A 6 8.69 -13.21 19.46
N PHE A 7 9.05 -12.24 20.33
CA PHE A 7 8.24 -11.07 20.62
C PHE A 7 8.02 -10.15 19.41
N PHE A 8 8.95 -10.16 18.44
CA PHE A 8 8.88 -9.32 17.25
C PHE A 8 8.53 -10.14 16.00
N GLN A 9 7.53 -11.02 16.11
CA GLN A 9 7.02 -11.77 14.98
C GLN A 9 5.51 -11.60 14.76
N ILE A 10 5.11 -11.40 13.50
CA ILE A 10 3.71 -11.46 13.05
C ILE A 10 3.60 -12.64 12.10
N ARG A 11 2.70 -13.61 12.39
CA ARG A 11 2.51 -14.82 11.57
C ARG A 11 3.81 -15.61 11.33
N LYS A 12 4.66 -15.74 12.36
CA LYS A 12 5.99 -16.39 12.30
C LYS A 12 6.98 -15.70 11.34
N LYS A 13 6.73 -14.42 10.99
CA LYS A 13 7.67 -13.60 10.22
C LYS A 13 8.19 -12.47 11.10
N PRO A 14 9.49 -12.13 11.02
CA PRO A 14 10.01 -10.95 11.69
C PRO A 14 9.20 -9.69 11.32
N VAL A 15 8.83 -8.90 12.33
CA VAL A 15 7.91 -7.76 12.20
C VAL A 15 8.43 -6.74 11.19
N ALA A 16 9.71 -6.37 11.22
CA ALA A 16 10.24 -5.35 10.34
C ALA A 16 10.18 -5.75 8.85
N PRO A 17 10.73 -6.90 8.40
CA PRO A 17 10.54 -7.41 7.03
C PRO A 17 9.07 -7.56 6.62
N PHE A 18 8.21 -8.04 7.53
CA PHE A 18 6.79 -8.19 7.25
C PHE A 18 6.12 -6.83 6.98
N VAL A 19 6.34 -5.84 7.84
CA VAL A 19 5.75 -4.51 7.68
C VAL A 19 6.32 -3.81 6.45
N THR A 20 7.63 -3.90 6.19
CA THR A 20 8.24 -3.37 4.96
C THR A 20 7.58 -3.99 3.73
N GLN A 21 7.38 -5.31 3.70
CA GLN A 21 6.71 -5.98 2.58
C GLN A 21 5.27 -5.46 2.37
N CYS A 22 4.51 -5.28 3.46
CA CYS A 22 3.16 -4.72 3.38
C CYS A 22 3.15 -3.28 2.83
N LEU A 23 4.08 -2.44 3.27
CA LEU A 23 4.21 -1.06 2.79
C LEU A 23 4.58 -1.02 1.31
N THR A 24 5.54 -1.84 0.86
CA THR A 24 5.92 -1.94 -0.55
C THR A 24 4.74 -2.41 -1.41
N HIS A 25 4.00 -3.43 -0.95
CA HIS A 25 2.83 -3.92 -1.69
C HIS A 25 1.75 -2.84 -1.82
N LEU A 26 1.47 -2.13 -0.73
CA LEU A 26 0.50 -1.04 -0.73
C LEU A 26 0.95 0.11 -1.65
N GLU A 27 2.25 0.45 -1.64
CA GLU A 27 2.81 1.48 -2.51
C GLU A 27 2.61 1.11 -4.00
N VAL A 28 2.96 -0.11 -4.38
CA VAL A 28 2.77 -0.62 -5.76
C VAL A 28 1.29 -0.63 -6.15
N LEU A 29 0.41 -1.08 -5.26
CA LEU A 29 -1.04 -1.08 -5.51
C LEU A 29 -1.56 0.33 -5.78
N LEU A 30 -1.15 1.30 -4.96
CA LEU A 30 -1.58 2.68 -5.12
C LEU A 30 -1.01 3.30 -6.41
N GLN A 31 0.25 3.06 -6.73
CA GLN A 31 0.85 3.52 -7.99
C GLN A 31 0.16 2.90 -9.21
N SER A 32 -0.15 1.61 -9.16
CA SER A 32 -0.91 0.94 -10.21
C SER A 32 -2.29 1.57 -10.39
N GLY A 33 -2.99 1.88 -9.29
CA GLY A 33 -4.29 2.53 -9.35
C GLY A 33 -4.25 3.99 -9.82
N ILE A 34 -3.10 4.66 -9.75
CA ILE A 34 -2.89 5.96 -10.40
C ILE A 34 -2.81 5.78 -11.92
N ILE A 35 -2.03 4.81 -12.41
CA ILE A 35 -1.82 4.60 -13.85
C ILE A 35 -3.10 4.07 -14.50
N GLU A 36 -3.69 3.05 -13.88
CA GLU A 36 -4.90 2.37 -14.35
C GLU A 36 -5.78 2.05 -13.14
N PRO A 37 -6.75 2.93 -12.81
CA PRO A 37 -7.68 2.65 -11.74
C PRO A 37 -8.36 1.29 -11.95
N PRO A 38 -8.39 0.39 -10.95
CA PRO A 38 -8.92 -0.96 -11.11
C PRO A 38 -10.43 -0.94 -11.18
N ILE A 39 -10.94 -0.68 -12.37
CA ILE A 39 -12.35 -0.75 -12.69
C ILE A 39 -12.61 -2.15 -13.25
N SER A 40 -13.22 -2.99 -12.42
CA SER A 40 -13.57 -4.36 -12.81
C SER A 40 -14.58 -4.38 -13.95
N LYS A 41 -14.66 -5.50 -14.67
CA LYS A 41 -15.65 -5.67 -15.75
C LYS A 41 -17.08 -5.55 -15.22
N GLU A 42 -17.34 -6.06 -14.01
CA GLU A 42 -18.63 -5.93 -13.35
C GLU A 42 -19.00 -4.47 -13.09
N ILE A 43 -18.03 -3.64 -12.70
CA ILE A 43 -18.26 -2.21 -12.52
C ILE A 43 -18.55 -1.57 -13.88
N LYS A 44 -17.74 -1.86 -14.91
CA LYS A 44 -17.95 -1.35 -16.28
C LYS A 44 -19.36 -1.65 -16.80
N HIS A 45 -19.79 -2.91 -16.72
CA HIS A 45 -21.14 -3.31 -17.13
C HIS A 45 -22.22 -2.55 -16.37
N LYS A 46 -22.08 -2.36 -15.04
CA LYS A 46 -23.05 -1.55 -14.29
C LYS A 46 -23.12 -0.10 -14.77
N PHE A 47 -22.01 0.50 -15.16
CA PHE A 47 -22.03 1.85 -15.74
C PHE A 47 -22.77 1.87 -17.08
N GLU A 48 -22.49 0.89 -17.95
CA GLU A 48 -23.14 0.73 -19.25
C GLU A 48 -24.65 0.50 -19.11
N ASP A 49 -25.07 -0.42 -18.24
CA ASP A 49 -26.48 -0.77 -17.97
C ASP A 49 -27.30 0.42 -17.46
N ASN A 50 -26.66 1.34 -16.74
CA ASN A 50 -27.30 2.55 -16.19
C ASN A 50 -27.09 3.79 -17.09
N HIS A 51 -26.54 3.63 -18.29
CA HIS A 51 -26.24 4.71 -19.24
C HIS A 51 -25.34 5.82 -18.64
N PHE A 52 -24.49 5.48 -17.68
CA PHE A 52 -23.53 6.41 -17.08
C PHE A 52 -22.21 6.40 -17.85
N LYS A 53 -21.64 7.60 -18.06
CA LYS A 53 -20.29 7.73 -18.63
C LYS A 53 -19.25 7.39 -17.58
N ILE A 54 -18.50 6.32 -17.82
CA ILE A 54 -17.49 5.85 -16.88
C ILE A 54 -16.30 6.81 -16.75
N ASP A 55 -15.97 7.57 -17.80
CA ASP A 55 -14.78 8.44 -17.87
C ASP A 55 -14.68 9.41 -16.68
N ALA A 56 -15.80 10.03 -16.30
CA ALA A 56 -15.85 10.95 -15.16
C ALA A 56 -15.48 10.24 -13.84
N TYR A 57 -15.86 8.97 -13.70
CA TYR A 57 -15.53 8.16 -12.54
C TYR A 57 -14.09 7.66 -12.59
N ILE A 58 -13.53 7.37 -13.77
CA ILE A 58 -12.10 7.06 -13.92
C ILE A 58 -11.26 8.20 -13.36
N THR A 59 -11.60 9.45 -13.71
CA THR A 59 -10.92 10.63 -13.18
C THR A 59 -11.03 10.72 -11.66
N ILE A 60 -12.22 10.50 -11.09
CA ILE A 60 -12.42 10.50 -9.64
C ILE A 60 -11.57 9.40 -8.96
N PHE A 61 -11.55 8.18 -9.49
CA PHE A 61 -10.74 7.11 -8.92
C PHE A 61 -9.25 7.45 -8.99
N HIS A 62 -8.77 7.98 -10.12
CA HIS A 62 -7.39 8.43 -10.27
C HIS A 62 -7.00 9.45 -9.18
N GLU A 63 -7.82 10.47 -8.95
CA GLU A 63 -7.58 11.47 -7.89
C GLU A 63 -7.54 10.84 -6.49
N VAL A 64 -8.45 9.90 -6.20
CA VAL A 64 -8.48 9.20 -4.91
C VAL A 64 -7.21 8.37 -4.71
N TYR A 65 -6.72 7.67 -5.74
CA TYR A 65 -5.46 6.92 -5.69
C TYR A 65 -4.26 7.85 -5.47
N GLN A 66 -4.22 9.00 -6.14
CA GLN A 66 -3.17 10.01 -5.91
C GLN A 66 -3.19 10.53 -4.48
N LEU A 67 -4.36 10.86 -3.93
CA LEU A 67 -4.51 11.33 -2.56
C LEU A 67 -4.06 10.26 -1.55
N ALA A 68 -4.46 9.01 -1.76
CA ALA A 68 -4.04 7.90 -0.91
C ALA A 68 -2.52 7.67 -0.97
N PHE A 69 -1.92 7.73 -2.16
CA PHE A 69 -0.48 7.60 -2.33
C PHE A 69 0.29 8.72 -1.61
N ASN A 70 -0.13 9.97 -1.80
CA ASN A 70 0.49 11.12 -1.13
C ASN A 70 0.39 11.02 0.40
N LYS A 71 -0.76 10.57 0.91
CA LYS A 71 -0.96 10.33 2.34
C LYS A 71 -0.06 9.22 2.86
N LEU A 72 0.10 8.13 2.12
CA LEU A 72 0.99 7.03 2.47
C LEU A 72 2.45 7.52 2.53
N LYS A 73 2.94 8.17 1.47
CA LYS A 73 4.30 8.72 1.41
C LYS A 73 4.59 9.63 2.60
N LYS A 74 3.73 10.63 2.82
CA LYS A 74 3.87 11.54 3.95
C LYS A 74 3.91 10.81 5.29
N HIS A 75 3.06 9.80 5.48
CA HIS A 75 3.02 9.05 6.72
C HIS A 75 4.30 8.21 6.94
N ILE A 76 4.76 7.51 5.90
CA ILE A 76 6.00 6.70 5.97
C ILE A 76 7.19 7.59 6.28
N ASP A 77 7.36 8.69 5.54
CA ASP A 77 8.51 9.60 5.66
C ASP A 77 8.60 10.24 7.06
N GLN A 78 7.46 10.39 7.75
CA GLN A 78 7.36 10.98 9.08
C GLN A 78 7.30 9.94 10.21
N HIS A 79 7.33 8.64 9.89
CA HIS A 79 7.10 7.61 10.89
C HIS A 79 8.36 7.36 11.75
N LEU A 80 8.24 7.54 13.07
CA LEU A 80 9.36 7.41 14.02
C LEU A 80 10.04 6.03 13.97
N ALA A 81 9.27 4.96 13.73
CA ALA A 81 9.82 3.61 13.64
C ALA A 81 10.56 3.32 12.32
N LEU A 82 10.51 4.20 11.32
CA LEU A 82 11.17 3.98 10.02
C LEU A 82 12.69 3.82 10.19
N SER A 83 13.32 4.66 11.02
CA SER A 83 14.75 4.57 11.32
C SER A 83 15.10 3.26 12.02
N LEU A 84 14.24 2.80 12.94
CA LEU A 84 14.41 1.52 13.63
C LEU A 84 14.33 0.35 12.63
N PHE A 85 13.34 0.35 11.74
CA PHE A 85 13.19 -0.70 10.73
C PHE A 85 14.37 -0.75 9.76
N LYS A 86 14.88 0.41 9.34
CA LYS A 86 16.11 0.50 8.52
C LYS A 86 17.32 -0.06 9.26
N ALA A 87 17.47 0.25 10.55
CA ALA A 87 18.57 -0.27 11.36
C ALA A 87 18.48 -1.79 11.55
N ILE A 88 17.30 -2.34 11.82
CA ILE A 88 17.07 -3.79 11.97
C ILE A 88 17.48 -4.54 10.68
N GLN A 89 17.16 -4.01 9.51
CA GLN A 89 17.56 -4.61 8.22
C GLN A 89 19.08 -4.69 8.04
N CYS A 90 19.88 -3.85 8.70
CA CYS A 90 21.34 -3.96 8.67
C CYS A 90 21.88 -5.16 9.46
N PHE A 91 21.09 -5.72 10.38
CA PHE A 91 21.47 -6.85 11.21
C PHE A 91 20.96 -8.20 10.68
N ASP A 92 20.07 -8.20 9.68
CA ASP A 92 19.61 -9.39 8.96
C ASP A 92 20.59 -9.84 7.83
N LEU A 93 21.89 -9.51 7.95
CA LEU A 93 22.99 -9.88 7.04
C LEU A 93 23.56 -11.27 7.34
#